data_AF-A0AAE4CQP5-F1
#
_entry.id   AF-A0AAE4CQP5-F1
#
_cell.length_a   1.000
_cell.length_b   1.000
_cell.length_c   1.000
_cell.angle_alpha   90.00
_cell.angle_beta   90.00
_cell.angle_gamma   90.00
#
_symmetry.space_group_name_H-M   'P 1'
#
loop_
_entity.id
_entity.type
_entity.pdbx_description
1 polymer ?
#
loop_
_entity_poly.entity_id
_entity_poly.type
_entity_poly.pdbx_seq_one_letter_code
_entity_poly.pdbx_strand_id
1 'polypeptide(L)'
;MSQNTEWKLRTPPQTEVWVDEDVLAMRAPLVRVHRDDEGTWLFDGPGQPPRPASATHLSAVVGAWPHVGALTELDSGDSVVWSWERHGWTGEFECRCGSCVQPVAADLDRSTWPSELHPERLASVENTALAGQVTLTDIVATPGGLALLGPGSQRRTSEEMAPVALANVIRRWPHTMQALRAVRDGYGMRWNPDALNWNEYMTA
;
A
#
# COMPACT_ATOMS: atom_id res chain seq x y z
N MET A 1 -3.18 -22.57 -7.18
CA MET A 1 -3.43 -21.15 -7.51
C MET A 1 -4.55 -20.66 -6.63
N SER A 2 -4.24 -20.10 -5.46
CA SER A 2 -5.27 -19.43 -4.66
C SER A 2 -5.55 -18.10 -5.33
N GLN A 3 -6.63 -18.06 -6.11
CA GLN A 3 -7.25 -16.80 -6.51
C GLN A 3 -7.62 -16.05 -5.23
N ASN A 4 -7.37 -14.75 -5.17
CA ASN A 4 -8.02 -13.88 -4.18
C ASN A 4 -9.55 -14.07 -4.37
N THR A 5 -10.16 -14.94 -3.58
CA THR A 5 -11.57 -15.32 -3.73
C THR A 5 -12.53 -14.25 -3.22
N GLU A 6 -12.05 -13.22 -2.55
CA GLU A 6 -12.91 -12.17 -2.00
C GLU A 6 -12.56 -10.82 -2.63
N TRP A 7 -13.08 -10.68 -3.83
CA TRP A 7 -13.11 -9.41 -4.53
C TRP A 7 -14.13 -8.48 -3.85
N LYS A 8 -13.64 -7.42 -3.21
CA LYS A 8 -14.48 -6.50 -2.40
C LYS A 8 -14.94 -5.25 -3.13
N LEU A 9 -14.26 -4.88 -4.21
CA LEU A 9 -14.65 -3.75 -5.03
C LEU A 9 -15.86 -4.16 -5.89
N ARG A 10 -16.79 -3.25 -6.16
CA ARG A 10 -17.89 -3.55 -7.09
C ARG A 10 -17.41 -3.72 -8.53
N THR A 11 -16.37 -2.97 -8.91
CA THR A 11 -15.75 -3.04 -10.24
C THR A 11 -15.06 -4.38 -10.43
N PRO A 12 -15.31 -5.15 -11.51
CA PRO A 12 -14.70 -6.47 -11.71
C PRO A 12 -13.16 -6.49 -11.62
N PRO A 13 -12.56 -7.61 -11.15
CA PRO A 13 -11.10 -7.72 -11.03
C PRO A 13 -10.32 -7.63 -12.34
N GLN A 14 -10.97 -7.95 -13.45
CA GLN A 14 -10.41 -7.92 -14.81
C GLN A 14 -10.61 -6.56 -15.49
N THR A 15 -11.22 -5.58 -14.82
CA THR A 15 -11.34 -4.23 -15.38
C THR A 15 -9.96 -3.67 -15.67
N GLU A 16 -9.78 -3.19 -16.90
CA GLU A 16 -8.58 -2.48 -17.32
C GLU A 16 -8.48 -1.14 -16.59
N VAL A 17 -7.27 -0.81 -16.13
CA VAL A 17 -6.97 0.38 -15.35
C VAL A 17 -5.62 0.96 -15.77
N TRP A 18 -5.40 2.23 -15.48
CA TRP A 18 -4.14 2.93 -15.77
C TRP A 18 -3.38 3.21 -14.48
N VAL A 19 -2.08 2.90 -14.48
CA VAL A 19 -1.20 3.14 -13.33
C VAL A 19 0.01 3.97 -13.77
N ASP A 20 0.30 5.03 -13.04
CA ASP A 20 1.47 5.89 -13.20
C ASP A 20 2.77 5.04 -13.23
N GLU A 21 3.62 5.28 -14.23
CA GLU A 21 4.87 4.53 -14.42
C GLU A 21 5.86 4.71 -13.27
N ASP A 22 5.85 5.85 -12.58
CA ASP A 22 6.69 6.06 -11.40
C ASP A 22 6.19 5.24 -10.19
N VAL A 23 4.88 5.00 -10.12
CA VAL A 23 4.27 4.13 -9.10
C VAL A 23 4.62 2.67 -9.37
N LEU A 24 4.49 2.22 -10.63
CA LEU A 24 4.88 0.86 -11.05
C LEU A 24 6.37 0.59 -10.81
N ALA A 25 7.23 1.57 -11.14
CA ALA A 25 8.66 1.48 -10.93
C ALA A 25 9.09 1.70 -9.47
N MET A 26 8.15 1.84 -8.53
CA MET A 26 8.40 2.10 -7.10
C MET A 26 9.24 3.36 -6.83
N ARG A 27 9.22 4.31 -7.76
CA ARG A 27 9.85 5.64 -7.62
C ARG A 27 8.95 6.60 -6.83
N ALA A 28 7.64 6.36 -6.85
CA ALA A 28 6.61 7.09 -6.13
C ALA A 28 5.66 6.15 -5.37
N PRO A 29 5.08 6.59 -4.23
CA PRO A 29 3.97 5.88 -3.61
C PRO A 29 2.68 6.05 -4.42
N LEU A 30 1.79 5.05 -4.39
CA LEU A 30 0.42 5.17 -4.90
C LEU A 30 -0.38 5.99 -3.88
N VAL A 31 -0.77 7.22 -4.22
CA VAL A 31 -1.36 8.19 -3.27
C VAL A 31 -2.62 8.85 -3.77
N ARG A 32 -2.99 8.66 -5.03
CA ARG A 32 -4.25 9.13 -5.59
C ARG A 32 -4.91 8.03 -6.41
N VAL A 33 -6.22 7.94 -6.29
CA VAL A 33 -7.07 7.12 -7.16
C VAL A 33 -8.22 7.99 -7.63
N HIS A 34 -8.47 8.00 -8.94
CA HIS A 34 -9.61 8.73 -9.49
C HIS A 34 -10.31 7.93 -10.58
N ARG A 35 -11.58 8.28 -10.79
CA ARG A 35 -12.41 7.78 -11.88
C ARG A 35 -12.64 8.93 -12.84
N ASP A 36 -12.21 8.81 -14.08
CA ASP A 36 -12.49 9.84 -15.07
C ASP A 36 -13.99 9.90 -15.42
N ASP A 37 -14.35 10.86 -16.28
CA ASP A 37 -15.74 11.06 -16.70
C ASP A 37 -16.32 9.82 -17.44
N GLU A 38 -15.47 8.98 -18.02
CA GLU A 38 -15.85 7.72 -18.69
C GLU A 38 -15.94 6.54 -17.70
N GLY A 39 -15.53 6.74 -16.44
CA GLY A 39 -15.52 5.74 -15.39
C GLY A 39 -14.27 4.84 -15.38
N THR A 40 -13.24 5.21 -16.13
CA THR A 40 -11.93 4.55 -16.14
C THR A 40 -11.21 4.80 -14.82
N TRP A 41 -10.54 3.78 -14.29
CA TRP A 41 -9.73 3.92 -13.08
C TRP A 41 -8.32 4.36 -13.41
N LEU A 42 -7.84 5.36 -12.66
CA LEU A 42 -6.48 5.88 -12.73
C LEU A 42 -5.85 5.86 -11.33
N PHE A 43 -4.61 5.35 -11.26
CA PHE A 43 -3.84 5.17 -10.04
C PHE A 43 -2.52 5.95 -10.12
N ASP A 44 -2.41 7.02 -9.34
CA ASP A 44 -1.34 8.01 -9.52
C ASP A 44 -0.42 8.15 -8.31
N GLY A 45 0.81 8.56 -8.61
CA GLY A 45 1.74 9.06 -7.62
C GLY A 45 1.47 10.53 -7.23
N PRO A 46 2.35 11.13 -6.41
CA PRO A 46 2.23 12.54 -6.06
C PRO A 46 2.53 13.44 -7.26
N GLY A 47 1.86 14.58 -7.34
CA GLY A 47 2.01 15.56 -8.42
C GLY A 47 0.71 15.82 -9.20
N GLN A 48 0.84 16.55 -10.32
CA GLN A 48 -0.28 16.85 -11.21
C GLN A 48 -0.22 15.97 -12.48
N PRO A 49 -1.36 15.40 -12.92
CA PRO A 49 -1.48 14.75 -14.22
C PRO A 49 -1.43 15.77 -15.39
N PRO A 50 -1.20 15.34 -16.64
CA PRO A 50 -1.02 13.94 -17.08
C PRO A 50 0.41 13.43 -16.85
N ARG A 51 0.52 12.15 -16.53
CA ARG A 51 1.80 11.42 -16.42
C ARG A 51 1.78 10.19 -17.32
N PRO A 52 2.95 9.68 -17.74
CA PRO A 52 3.04 8.39 -18.38
C PRO A 52 2.39 7.32 -17.49
N ALA A 53 1.50 6.53 -18.08
CA ALA A 53 0.76 5.48 -17.39
C ALA A 53 0.73 4.22 -18.25
N SER A 54 0.70 3.06 -17.59
CA SER A 54 0.61 1.75 -18.24
C SER A 54 -0.73 1.09 -17.89
N ALA A 55 -1.30 0.40 -18.87
CA ALA A 55 -2.51 -0.38 -18.69
C ALA A 55 -2.22 -1.69 -17.93
N THR A 56 -3.13 -2.07 -17.03
CA THR A 56 -3.12 -3.34 -16.31
C THR A 56 -4.54 -3.69 -15.85
N HIS A 57 -4.69 -4.68 -14.97
CA HIS A 57 -5.99 -5.02 -14.38
C HIS A 57 -6.08 -4.57 -12.91
N LEU A 58 -7.29 -4.22 -12.47
CA LEU A 58 -7.57 -3.79 -11.09
C LEU A 58 -7.12 -4.84 -10.06
N SER A 59 -7.24 -6.13 -10.37
CA SER A 59 -6.73 -7.22 -9.52
C SER A 59 -5.21 -7.20 -9.33
N ALA A 60 -4.43 -6.82 -10.35
CA ALA A 60 -2.98 -6.68 -10.23
C ALA A 60 -2.63 -5.50 -9.32
N VAL A 61 -3.37 -4.39 -9.44
CA VAL A 61 -3.21 -3.22 -8.55
C VAL A 61 -3.50 -3.60 -7.10
N VAL A 62 -4.64 -4.23 -6.81
CA VAL A 62 -4.99 -4.64 -5.44
C VAL A 62 -3.97 -5.66 -4.87
N GLY A 63 -3.45 -6.56 -5.70
CA GLY A 63 -2.38 -7.49 -5.28
C GLY A 63 -1.10 -6.77 -4.88
N ALA A 64 -0.64 -5.81 -5.69
CA ALA A 64 0.55 -5.02 -5.43
C ALA A 64 0.38 -4.01 -4.29
N TRP A 65 -0.82 -3.44 -4.15
CA TRP A 65 -1.19 -2.41 -3.17
C TRP A 65 -2.49 -2.80 -2.44
N PRO A 66 -2.43 -3.68 -1.42
CA PRO A 66 -3.62 -4.22 -0.75
C PRO A 66 -4.57 -3.17 -0.16
N HIS A 67 -4.04 -2.02 0.27
CA HIS A 67 -4.84 -0.89 0.76
C HIS A 67 -5.79 -0.27 -0.28
N VAL A 68 -5.59 -0.52 -1.59
CA VAL A 68 -6.56 -0.17 -2.65
C VAL A 68 -7.86 -0.95 -2.48
N GLY A 69 -7.81 -2.15 -1.90
CA GLY A 69 -9.01 -2.92 -1.56
C GLY A 69 -9.90 -2.27 -0.49
N ALA A 70 -9.43 -1.22 0.17
CA ALA A 70 -10.20 -0.42 1.12
C ALA A 70 -11.00 0.72 0.48
N LEU A 71 -10.82 0.95 -0.83
CA LEU A 71 -11.61 1.94 -1.54
C LEU A 71 -13.09 1.55 -1.51
N THR A 72 -13.92 2.48 -1.06
CA THR A 72 -15.37 2.41 -1.25
C THR A 72 -15.74 2.78 -2.70
N GLU A 73 -17.03 2.76 -3.02
CA GLU A 73 -17.53 3.27 -4.30
C GLU A 73 -16.94 4.65 -4.62
N LEU A 74 -16.44 4.76 -5.85
CA LEU A 74 -15.93 5.99 -6.46
C LEU A 74 -16.72 6.18 -7.76
N ASP A 75 -17.51 7.24 -7.82
CA ASP A 75 -18.31 7.56 -8.99
C ASP A 75 -17.44 8.19 -10.09
N SER A 76 -17.94 8.23 -11.33
CA SER A 76 -17.23 8.93 -12.41
C SER A 76 -17.05 10.41 -12.06
N GLY A 77 -15.83 10.91 -12.25
CA GLY A 77 -15.42 12.27 -11.86
C GLY A 77 -14.89 12.38 -10.43
N ASP A 78 -15.06 11.37 -9.59
CA ASP A 78 -14.56 11.41 -8.21
C ASP A 78 -13.06 11.07 -8.12
N SER A 79 -12.44 11.62 -7.09
CA SER A 79 -11.05 11.29 -6.72
C SER A 79 -10.89 11.18 -5.21
N VAL A 80 -9.96 10.32 -4.81
CA VAL A 80 -9.54 10.12 -3.43
C VAL A 80 -8.02 10.15 -3.34
N VAL A 81 -7.53 10.58 -2.20
CA VAL A 81 -6.10 10.58 -1.87
C VAL A 81 -5.81 9.85 -0.58
N TRP A 82 -4.61 9.30 -0.50
CA TRP A 82 -4.13 8.68 0.71
C TRP A 82 -3.73 9.74 1.73
N SER A 83 -4.40 9.76 2.88
CA SER A 83 -4.00 10.57 4.03
C SER A 83 -2.96 9.82 4.85
N TRP A 84 -1.73 10.32 4.86
CA TRP A 84 -0.65 9.78 5.69
C TRP A 84 -0.93 9.92 7.19
N GLU A 85 -1.59 11.01 7.61
CA GLU A 85 -1.96 11.26 9.00
C GLU A 85 -3.05 10.28 9.48
N ARG A 86 -4.07 10.02 8.66
CA ARG A 86 -5.18 9.13 9.01
C ARG A 86 -4.91 7.67 8.66
N HIS A 87 -3.85 7.39 7.92
CA HIS A 87 -3.56 6.09 7.32
C HIS A 87 -4.76 5.51 6.56
N GLY A 88 -5.38 6.32 5.69
CA GLY A 88 -6.57 5.91 4.94
C GLY A 88 -6.91 6.80 3.77
N TRP A 89 -7.77 6.29 2.88
CA TRP A 89 -8.31 7.05 1.75
C TRP A 89 -9.25 8.16 2.21
N THR A 90 -9.16 9.32 1.59
CA THR A 90 -10.03 10.48 1.84
C THR A 90 -10.39 11.11 0.51
N GLY A 91 -11.67 11.46 0.30
CA GLY A 91 -12.10 12.17 -0.90
C GLY A 91 -11.34 13.48 -1.10
N GLU A 92 -10.99 13.81 -2.33
CA GLU A 92 -10.52 15.16 -2.64
C GLU A 92 -11.71 16.13 -2.54
N PHE A 93 -11.50 17.24 -1.85
CA PHE A 93 -12.50 18.30 -1.77
C PHE A 93 -11.82 19.66 -1.67
N GLU A 94 -12.50 20.68 -2.16
CA GLU A 94 -12.10 22.07 -1.98
C GLU A 94 -12.71 22.60 -0.67
N CYS A 95 -11.87 22.90 0.33
CA CYS A 95 -12.34 23.52 1.56
C CYS A 95 -12.60 25.02 1.34
N ARG A 96 -13.88 25.42 1.31
CA ARG A 96 -14.27 26.84 1.14
C ARG A 96 -14.35 27.63 2.44
N CYS A 97 -14.31 26.98 3.60
CA CYS A 97 -14.40 27.67 4.90
C CYS A 97 -13.05 28.14 5.46
N GLY A 98 -11.92 27.77 4.82
CA GLY A 98 -10.57 28.21 5.19
C GLY A 98 -9.97 27.55 6.44
N SER A 99 -10.69 26.62 7.09
CA SER A 99 -10.24 25.98 8.34
C SER A 99 -9.98 24.48 8.22
N CYS A 100 -10.25 23.86 7.07
CA CYS A 100 -9.93 22.45 6.83
C CYS A 100 -8.55 22.31 6.20
N VAL A 101 -7.85 21.24 6.56
CA VAL A 101 -6.67 20.77 5.83
C VAL A 101 -7.16 20.06 4.57
N GLN A 102 -6.81 20.60 3.41
CA GLN A 102 -7.13 19.98 2.13
C GLN A 102 -6.30 18.70 1.95
N PRO A 103 -6.91 17.56 1.63
CA PRO A 103 -6.17 16.35 1.29
C PRO A 103 -5.34 16.59 0.02
N VAL A 104 -4.06 16.21 0.05
CA VAL A 104 -3.15 16.36 -1.10
C VAL A 104 -2.52 15.01 -1.42
N ALA A 105 -2.49 14.65 -2.70
CA ALA A 105 -1.70 13.54 -3.21
C ALA A 105 -0.20 13.86 -3.10
N ALA A 106 0.35 13.68 -1.90
CA ALA A 106 1.74 13.99 -1.58
C ALA A 106 2.50 12.72 -1.17
N ASP A 107 3.83 12.75 -1.33
CA ASP A 107 4.69 11.74 -0.72
C ASP A 107 4.66 11.89 0.82
N LEU A 108 5.09 10.86 1.53
CA LEU A 108 5.15 10.89 2.99
C LEU A 108 6.15 11.94 3.47
N ASP A 109 5.67 12.92 4.23
CA ASP A 109 6.53 13.90 4.86
C ASP A 109 7.39 13.21 5.93
N ARG A 110 8.72 13.35 5.78
CA ARG A 110 9.69 12.81 6.75
C ARG A 110 9.57 13.50 8.12
N SER A 111 9.03 14.71 8.19
CA SER A 111 8.82 15.41 9.44
C SER A 111 7.74 14.77 10.33
N THR A 112 6.78 14.06 9.72
CA THR A 112 5.68 13.37 10.41
C THR A 112 6.01 11.92 10.75
N TRP A 113 7.27 11.51 10.58
CA TRP A 113 7.69 10.12 10.72
C TRP A 113 7.66 9.67 12.20
N PRO A 114 7.09 8.50 12.54
CA PRO A 114 7.07 8.00 13.92
C PRO A 114 8.49 7.79 14.47
N SER A 115 8.78 8.31 15.65
CA SER A 115 10.12 8.29 16.26
C SER A 115 10.73 6.90 16.48
N GLU A 116 9.87 5.91 16.67
CA GLU A 116 10.19 4.50 16.87
C GLU A 116 10.55 3.78 15.57
N LEU A 117 10.18 4.35 14.42
CA LEU A 117 10.56 3.85 13.12
C LEU A 117 11.73 4.70 12.61
N HIS A 118 12.88 4.10 12.37
CA HIS A 118 13.98 4.80 11.69
C HIS A 118 13.80 4.64 10.18
N PRO A 119 13.60 5.71 9.39
CA PRO A 119 13.23 5.60 7.98
C PRO A 119 14.30 4.88 7.13
N GLU A 120 15.58 5.03 7.51
CA GLU A 120 16.74 4.39 6.89
C GLU A 120 17.01 2.96 7.37
N ARG A 121 16.37 2.51 8.45
CA ARG A 121 16.51 1.14 8.93
C ARG A 121 16.07 0.18 7.82
N LEU A 122 16.88 -0.85 7.59
CA LEU A 122 16.60 -1.86 6.59
C LEU A 122 15.66 -2.92 7.19
N ALA A 123 14.64 -3.27 6.41
CA ALA A 123 13.84 -4.47 6.59
C ALA A 123 14.15 -5.45 5.45
N SER A 124 14.05 -6.75 5.74
CA SER A 124 14.16 -7.80 4.74
C SER A 124 12.78 -8.03 4.11
N VAL A 125 12.63 -7.78 2.82
CA VAL A 125 11.35 -7.91 2.12
C VAL A 125 11.43 -9.04 1.11
N GLU A 126 10.44 -9.93 1.09
CA GLU A 126 10.37 -11.01 0.10
C GLU A 126 10.27 -10.45 -1.32
N ASN A 127 11.13 -10.94 -2.23
CA ASN A 127 11.27 -10.45 -3.60
C ASN A 127 9.94 -10.55 -4.39
N THR A 128 9.19 -11.63 -4.20
CA THR A 128 7.90 -11.85 -4.86
C THR A 128 6.83 -10.85 -4.39
N ALA A 129 6.81 -10.52 -3.10
CA ALA A 129 5.92 -9.51 -2.54
C ALA A 129 6.32 -8.11 -3.02
N LEU A 130 7.61 -7.79 -2.98
CA LEU A 130 8.16 -6.52 -3.47
C LEU A 130 7.82 -6.28 -4.94
N ALA A 131 7.94 -7.31 -5.78
CA ALA A 131 7.59 -7.28 -7.20
C ALA A 131 6.05 -7.25 -7.45
N GLY A 132 5.22 -7.37 -6.41
CA GLY A 132 3.76 -7.43 -6.53
C GLY A 132 3.22 -8.72 -7.13
N GLN A 133 4.03 -9.79 -7.18
CA GLN A 133 3.61 -11.11 -7.68
C GLN A 133 2.74 -11.86 -6.66
N VAL A 134 2.96 -11.58 -5.38
CA VAL A 134 2.13 -12.04 -4.27
C VAL A 134 1.79 -10.86 -3.36
N THR A 135 0.65 -10.95 -2.68
CA THR A 135 0.27 -9.98 -1.64
C THR A 135 1.26 -10.05 -0.48
N LEU A 136 1.66 -8.90 0.07
CA LEU A 136 2.28 -8.85 1.39
C LEU A 136 1.26 -9.32 2.45
N THR A 137 1.60 -10.33 3.26
CA THR A 137 0.69 -10.88 4.27
C THR A 137 1.22 -10.87 5.69
N ASP A 138 2.54 -10.88 5.89
CA ASP A 138 3.11 -11.02 7.22
C ASP A 138 4.26 -10.02 7.45
N ILE A 139 4.32 -9.48 8.66
CA ILE A 139 5.44 -8.69 9.19
C ILE A 139 5.90 -9.39 10.47
N VAL A 140 7.17 -9.75 10.57
CA VAL A 140 7.71 -10.47 11.73
C VAL A 140 8.98 -9.81 12.26
N ALA A 141 9.13 -9.81 13.58
CA ALA A 141 10.40 -9.50 14.22
C ALA A 141 11.34 -10.70 14.10
N THR A 142 12.58 -10.44 13.74
CA THR A 142 13.66 -11.44 13.62
C THR A 142 14.89 -10.94 14.36
N PRO A 143 15.85 -11.82 14.72
CA PRO A 143 17.12 -11.39 15.31
C PRO A 143 17.89 -10.38 14.44
N GLY A 144 17.67 -10.39 13.12
CA GLY A 144 18.29 -9.47 12.17
C GLY A 144 17.51 -8.17 11.91
N GLY A 145 16.37 -7.96 12.56
CA GLY A 145 15.49 -6.82 12.33
C GLY A 145 14.08 -7.26 11.90
N LEU A 146 13.49 -6.55 10.95
CA LEU A 146 12.13 -6.82 10.49
C LEU A 146 12.14 -7.61 9.19
N ALA A 147 11.25 -8.58 9.06
CA ALA A 147 10.99 -9.26 7.78
C ALA A 147 9.54 -9.07 7.34
N LEU A 148 9.36 -8.83 6.04
CA LEU A 148 8.07 -8.64 5.36
C LEU A 148 7.91 -9.73 4.32
N LEU A 149 6.84 -10.52 4.44
CA LEU A 149 6.68 -11.79 3.74
C LEU A 149 5.32 -11.86 3.03
N GLY A 150 5.32 -12.55 1.90
CA GLY A 150 4.09 -13.07 1.29
C GLY A 150 3.60 -14.35 1.98
N PRO A 151 2.53 -14.97 1.46
CA PRO A 151 1.93 -16.14 2.07
C PRO A 151 2.89 -17.32 2.16
N GLY A 152 2.77 -18.12 3.23
CA GLY A 152 3.44 -19.40 3.36
C GLY A 152 4.33 -19.51 4.60
N SER A 153 5.48 -20.19 4.46
CA SER A 153 6.45 -20.37 5.54
C SER A 153 6.96 -19.00 6.05
N GLN A 154 7.40 -18.90 7.30
CA GLN A 154 8.12 -17.71 7.77
C GLN A 154 9.63 -17.78 7.48
N ARG A 155 10.11 -18.98 7.13
CA ARG A 155 11.52 -19.21 6.80
C ARG A 155 11.71 -18.92 5.32
N ARG A 156 12.41 -17.83 5.02
CA ARG A 156 12.94 -17.49 3.70
C ARG A 156 14.46 -17.60 3.72
N THR A 157 15.03 -17.97 2.59
CA THR A 157 16.47 -17.89 2.34
C THR A 157 16.86 -16.45 2.02
N SER A 158 18.14 -16.12 2.15
CA SER A 158 18.64 -14.77 1.85
C SER A 158 18.44 -14.36 0.38
N GLU A 159 18.42 -15.32 -0.54
CA GLU A 159 18.24 -15.08 -1.99
C GLU A 159 16.79 -14.70 -2.33
N GLU A 160 15.82 -15.06 -1.47
CA GLU A 160 14.41 -14.71 -1.61
C GLU A 160 14.08 -13.33 -1.05
N MET A 161 15.04 -12.67 -0.40
CA MET A 161 14.84 -11.45 0.36
C MET A 161 15.71 -10.30 -0.19
N ALA A 162 15.14 -9.10 -0.21
CA ALA A 162 15.85 -7.86 -0.52
C ALA A 162 15.89 -6.95 0.72
N PRO A 163 17.03 -6.30 1.01
CA PRO A 163 17.08 -5.24 2.00
C PRO A 163 16.40 -3.97 1.47
N VAL A 164 15.38 -3.47 2.18
CA VAL A 164 14.62 -2.29 1.79
C VAL A 164 14.51 -1.35 2.98
N ALA A 165 14.78 -0.06 2.78
CA ALA A 165 14.58 0.96 3.82
C ALA A 165 13.10 1.04 4.23
N LEU A 166 12.82 1.20 5.52
CA LEU A 166 11.44 1.31 6.04
C LEU A 166 10.64 2.44 5.37
N ALA A 167 11.30 3.54 5.00
CA ALA A 167 10.71 4.59 4.17
C ALA A 167 10.09 4.04 2.88
N ASN A 168 10.80 3.18 2.17
CA ASN A 168 10.34 2.62 0.90
C ASN A 168 9.30 1.50 1.11
N VAL A 169 9.40 0.74 2.20
CA VAL A 169 8.37 -0.22 2.61
C VAL A 169 7.03 0.49 2.82
N ILE A 170 7.01 1.58 3.58
CA ILE A 170 5.78 2.34 3.86
C ILE A 170 5.28 3.08 2.61
N ARG A 171 6.17 3.64 1.78
CA ARG A 171 5.77 4.23 0.49
C ARG A 171 5.10 3.19 -0.42
N ARG A 172 5.59 1.95 -0.41
CA ARG A 172 5.00 0.84 -1.16
C ARG A 172 3.70 0.34 -0.53
N TRP A 173 3.64 0.22 0.79
CA TRP A 173 2.50 -0.30 1.54
C TRP A 173 2.14 0.62 2.71
N PRO A 174 1.42 1.72 2.46
CA PRO A 174 1.15 2.75 3.47
C PRO A 174 0.43 2.23 4.72
N HIS A 175 -0.46 1.25 4.54
CA HIS A 175 -1.19 0.55 5.58
C HIS A 175 -0.32 -0.28 6.55
N THR A 176 0.99 -0.43 6.30
CA THR A 176 1.91 -1.16 7.18
C THR A 176 2.42 -0.33 8.37
N MET A 177 2.31 1.00 8.33
CA MET A 177 2.97 1.86 9.32
C MET A 177 2.60 1.51 10.76
N GLN A 178 1.32 1.33 11.07
CA GLN A 178 0.89 0.96 12.43
C GLN A 178 1.35 -0.44 12.84
N ALA A 179 1.36 -1.40 11.91
CA ALA A 179 1.84 -2.75 12.17
C ALA A 179 3.35 -2.78 12.45
N LEU A 180 4.14 -1.99 11.72
CA LEU A 180 5.58 -1.84 11.93
C LEU A 180 5.92 -1.22 13.29
N ARG A 181 5.04 -0.37 13.85
CA ARG A 181 5.19 0.19 15.22
C ARG A 181 4.88 -0.83 16.31
N ALA A 182 3.97 -1.77 16.02
CA ALA A 182 3.45 -2.72 17.00
C ALA A 182 4.25 -4.04 17.06
N VAL A 183 4.90 -4.43 15.96
CA VAL A 183 5.64 -5.70 15.88
C VAL A 183 6.79 -5.75 16.90
N ARG A 184 6.93 -6.90 17.57
CA ARG A 184 7.87 -7.11 18.68
C ARG A 184 8.32 -8.58 18.72
N ASP A 185 9.42 -8.84 19.41
CA ASP A 185 9.98 -10.18 19.52
C ASP A 185 8.97 -11.20 20.06
N GLY A 186 8.88 -12.37 19.42
CA GLY A 186 7.90 -13.41 19.73
C GLY A 186 6.51 -13.21 19.11
N TYR A 187 6.28 -12.09 18.41
CA TYR A 187 5.01 -11.76 17.77
C TYR A 187 5.20 -11.27 16.32
N GLY A 188 4.21 -11.56 15.50
CA GLY A 188 4.09 -11.10 14.12
C GLY A 188 2.77 -10.37 13.91
N MET A 189 2.71 -9.61 12.82
CA MET A 189 1.49 -8.98 12.34
C MET A 189 1.08 -9.65 11.04
N ARG A 190 -0.17 -10.12 10.95
CA ARG A 190 -0.74 -10.72 9.74
C ARG A 190 -1.82 -9.81 9.16
N TRP A 191 -1.74 -9.57 7.86
CA TRP A 191 -2.76 -8.85 7.12
C TRP A 191 -4.06 -9.66 7.12
N ASN A 192 -5.13 -9.02 7.57
CA ASN A 192 -6.49 -9.51 7.46
C ASN A 192 -7.17 -8.78 6.29
N PRO A 193 -7.32 -9.43 5.12
CA PRO A 193 -7.96 -8.80 3.98
C PRO A 193 -9.43 -8.46 4.26
N ASP A 194 -10.10 -9.18 5.17
CA ASP A 194 -11.52 -9.04 5.46
C ASP A 194 -11.83 -7.79 6.29
N ALA A 195 -10.98 -7.50 7.27
CA ALA A 195 -11.09 -6.29 8.08
C ALA A 195 -10.21 -5.14 7.60
N LEU A 196 -9.39 -5.37 6.55
CA LEU A 196 -8.43 -4.41 6.01
C LEU A 196 -7.49 -3.86 7.10
N ASN A 197 -7.05 -4.73 7.99
CA ASN A 197 -6.22 -4.38 9.14
C ASN A 197 -5.15 -5.45 9.40
N TRP A 198 -4.26 -5.17 10.36
CA TRP A 198 -3.22 -6.10 10.79
C TRP A 198 -3.58 -6.70 12.14
N ASN A 199 -3.49 -8.03 12.25
CA ASN A 199 -3.75 -8.78 13.47
C ASN A 199 -2.44 -9.33 14.04
N GLU A 200 -2.23 -9.15 15.34
CA GLU A 200 -1.10 -9.76 16.05
C GLU A 200 -1.28 -11.29 16.14
N TYR A 201 -0.17 -12.01 16.04
CA TYR A 201 -0.11 -13.45 16.30
C TYR A 201 1.25 -13.84 16.90
N MET A 202 1.32 -14.97 17.59
CA MET A 202 2.58 -15.46 18.16
C MET A 202 3.45 -16.14 17.10
N THR A 203 4.74 -15.81 17.07
CA THR A 203 5.73 -16.50 16.23
C THR A 203 6.34 -17.66 17.03
N ALA A 204 6.39 -18.86 16.44
CA ALA A 204 6.93 -20.07 17.07
C ALA A 204 8.46 -20.13 17.01
#